data_AF-A0A0B2RM21-F1
#
_entry.id   AF-A0A0B2RM21-F1
#
_cell.length_a   1.000
_cell.length_b   1.000
_cell.length_c   1.000
_cell.angle_alpha   90.00
_cell.angle_beta   90.00
_cell.angle_gamma   90.00
#
_symmetry.space_group_name_H-M   'P 1'
#
loop_
_entity.id
_entity.type
_entity.pdbx_description
1 polymer ?
#
loop_
_entity_poly.entity_id
_entity_poly.type
_entity_poly.pdbx_seq_one_letter_code
_entity_poly.pdbx_strand_id
1 'polypeptide(L)'
;MAIAEKEKARCRATMEIVEASKKIAEETQRRAGAEVKALKEAEEMRKLLDNLALTDVRYRRYCIEEIEAATNYFSELHKIGEGGYGPVYKCYLDHTPVAVKVLRPDASQGKSQFQQDVINQCA
;
A
#
# COMPACT_ATOMS: atom_id res chain seq x y z
N MET A 1 -23.21 69.65 -2.37
CA MET A 1 -21.91 68.93 -2.34
C MET A 1 -21.84 67.86 -1.25
N ALA A 2 -22.26 68.15 -0.01
CA ALA A 2 -22.10 67.23 1.14
C ALA A 2 -22.89 65.89 1.10
N ILE A 3 -24.05 65.83 0.42
CA ILE A 3 -24.88 64.61 0.37
C ILE A 3 -24.18 63.49 -0.43
N ALA A 4 -23.61 63.84 -1.59
CA ALA A 4 -22.90 62.90 -2.46
C ALA A 4 -21.64 62.31 -1.77
N GLU A 5 -20.96 63.09 -0.94
CA GLU A 5 -19.78 62.62 -0.20
C GLU A 5 -20.15 61.63 0.92
N LYS A 6 -21.26 61.88 1.61
CA LYS A 6 -21.79 60.98 2.64
C LYS A 6 -22.27 59.65 2.04
N GLU A 7 -22.93 59.69 0.88
CA GLU A 7 -23.32 58.47 0.15
C GLU A 7 -22.10 57.69 -0.36
N LYS A 8 -21.08 58.39 -0.90
CA LYS A 8 -19.81 57.78 -1.32
C LYS A 8 -19.07 57.11 -0.17
N ALA A 9 -19.08 57.71 1.02
CA ALA A 9 -18.49 57.12 2.22
C ALA A 9 -19.23 55.85 2.67
N ARG A 10 -20.56 55.86 2.63
CA ARG A 10 -21.38 54.69 2.97
C ARG A 10 -21.16 53.53 2.00
N CYS A 11 -21.02 53.79 0.70
CA CYS A 11 -20.71 52.76 -0.29
C CYS A 11 -19.35 52.11 -0.06
N ARG A 12 -18.30 52.89 0.24
CA ARG A 12 -16.95 52.36 0.50
C ARG A 12 -16.90 51.44 1.72
N ALA A 13 -17.53 51.84 2.82
CA ALA A 13 -17.59 51.03 4.02
C ALA A 13 -18.28 49.67 3.77
N THR A 14 -19.36 49.65 2.99
CA THR A 14 -20.05 48.40 2.62
C THR A 14 -19.17 47.51 1.73
N MET A 15 -18.45 48.08 0.77
CA MET A 15 -17.56 47.32 -0.12
C MET A 15 -16.38 46.68 0.64
N GLU A 16 -15.78 47.39 1.59
CA GLU A 16 -14.69 46.86 2.43
C GLU A 16 -15.16 45.68 3.28
N ILE A 17 -16.37 45.74 3.86
CA ILE A 17 -16.96 44.64 4.64
C ILE A 17 -17.23 43.42 3.76
N VAL A 18 -17.77 43.61 2.55
CA VAL A 18 -18.03 42.52 1.60
C VAL A 18 -16.72 41.87 1.14
N GLU A 19 -15.68 42.65 0.87
CA GLU A 19 -14.38 42.13 0.44
C GLU A 19 -13.66 41.37 1.56
N ALA A 20 -13.70 41.89 2.79
CA ALA A 20 -13.17 41.19 3.96
C ALA A 20 -13.91 39.86 4.20
N SER A 21 -15.25 39.87 4.09
CA SER A 21 -16.06 38.65 4.24
C SER A 21 -15.74 37.62 3.16
N LYS A 22 -15.51 38.04 1.91
CA LYS A 22 -15.09 37.17 0.81
C LYS A 22 -13.71 36.55 1.06
N LYS A 23 -12.73 37.35 1.50
CA LYS A 23 -11.37 36.86 1.81
C LYS A 23 -11.39 35.84 2.96
N ILE A 24 -12.19 36.06 3.99
CA ILE A 24 -12.37 35.11 5.11
C ILE A 24 -13.02 33.81 4.61
N ALA A 25 -14.05 33.89 3.76
CA ALA A 25 -14.70 32.71 3.21
C ALA A 25 -13.76 31.86 2.34
N GLU A 26 -12.99 32.50 1.44
CA GLU A 26 -12.01 31.81 0.61
C GLU A 26 -10.90 31.16 1.43
N GLU A 27 -10.36 31.86 2.43
CA GLU A 27 -9.34 31.31 3.33
C GLU A 27 -9.87 30.13 4.15
N THR A 28 -11.11 30.23 4.66
CA THR A 28 -11.76 29.13 5.39
C THR A 28 -11.96 27.90 4.50
N GLN A 29 -12.40 28.12 3.24
CA GLN A 29 -12.54 27.05 2.27
C GLN A 29 -11.20 26.41 1.90
N ARG A 30 -10.13 27.20 1.75
CA ARG A 30 -8.78 26.67 1.50
C ARG A 30 -8.27 25.84 2.68
N ARG A 31 -8.49 26.30 3.92
CA ARG A 31 -8.13 25.56 5.13
C ARG A 31 -8.87 24.22 5.21
N ALA A 32 -10.18 24.22 5.00
CA ALA A 32 -10.98 22.99 4.99
C ALA A 32 -10.54 22.04 3.86
N GLY A 33 -10.22 22.56 2.68
CA GLY A 33 -9.72 21.76 1.56
C GLY A 33 -8.36 21.11 1.84
N ALA A 34 -7.43 21.85 2.47
CA ALA A 34 -6.14 21.32 2.87
C ALA A 34 -6.25 20.23 3.95
N GLU A 35 -7.15 20.43 4.93
CA GLU A 35 -7.40 19.45 6.00
C GLU A 35 -8.01 18.15 5.47
N VAL A 36 -9.03 18.24 4.61
CA VAL A 36 -9.63 17.05 3.95
C VAL A 36 -8.60 16.32 3.09
N LYS A 37 -7.76 17.05 2.36
CA LYS A 37 -6.69 16.46 1.55
C LYS A 37 -5.69 15.71 2.43
N ALA A 38 -5.24 16.31 3.53
CA ALA A 38 -4.32 15.68 4.47
C ALA A 38 -4.93 14.43 5.12
N LEU A 39 -6.21 14.47 5.51
CA LEU A 39 -6.92 13.31 6.04
C LEU A 39 -7.04 12.18 5.02
N LYS A 40 -7.32 12.51 3.76
CA LYS A 40 -7.41 11.52 2.69
C LYS A 40 -6.06 10.86 2.40
N GLU A 41 -4.98 11.66 2.32
CA GLU A 41 -3.62 11.14 2.14
C GLU A 41 -3.19 10.25 3.32
N ALA A 42 -3.53 10.64 4.55
CA ALA A 42 -3.27 9.82 5.73
C ALA A 42 -4.06 8.50 5.72
N GLU A 43 -5.33 8.52 5.28
CA GLU A 43 -6.14 7.31 5.14
C GLU A 43 -5.57 6.36 4.08
N GLU A 44 -5.12 6.90 2.93
CA GLU A 44 -4.46 6.11 1.89
C GLU A 44 -3.16 5.49 2.40
N MET A 45 -2.33 6.24 3.13
CA MET A 45 -1.13 5.71 3.77
C MET A 45 -1.46 4.60 4.79
N ARG A 46 -2.51 4.77 5.59
CA ARG A 46 -2.98 3.73 6.52
C ARG A 46 -3.37 2.45 5.78
N LYS A 47 -4.14 2.54 4.69
CA LYS A 47 -4.53 1.37 3.88
C LYS A 47 -3.32 0.62 3.32
N LEU A 48 -2.27 1.34 2.91
CA LEU A 48 -1.03 0.71 2.44
C LEU A 48 -0.31 -0.04 3.58
N LEU A 49 -0.26 0.56 4.76
CA LEU A 49 0.34 -0.08 5.95
C LEU A 49 -0.45 -1.33 6.38
N ASP A 50 -1.78 -1.25 6.40
CA ASP A 50 -2.65 -2.39 6.74
C ASP A 50 -2.46 -3.54 5.75
N ASN A 51 -2.41 -3.24 4.45
CA ASN A 51 -2.14 -4.26 3.43
C ASN A 51 -0.76 -4.91 3.62
N LEU A 52 0.28 -4.12 3.94
CA LEU A 52 1.61 -4.67 4.17
C LEU A 52 1.63 -5.57 5.41
N ALA A 53 1.00 -5.14 6.50
CA ALA A 53 0.86 -5.94 7.72
C ALA A 53 0.10 -7.25 7.46
N LEU A 54 -0.98 -7.20 6.68
CA LEU A 54 -1.73 -8.41 6.30
C LEU A 54 -0.90 -9.38 5.47
N THR A 55 -0.05 -8.89 4.56
CA THR A 55 0.84 -9.77 3.77
C THR A 55 1.90 -10.44 4.62
N ASP A 56 2.47 -9.75 5.62
CA ASP A 56 3.49 -10.29 6.51
C ASP A 56 2.89 -11.33 7.49
N VAL A 57 1.63 -11.14 7.91
CA VAL A 57 0.90 -12.11 8.74
C VAL A 57 0.46 -13.34 7.95
N ARG A 58 0.09 -13.19 6.67
CA ARG A 58 -0.36 -14.32 5.82
C ARG A 58 0.78 -15.15 5.25
N TYR A 59 1.94 -14.54 4.99
CA TYR A 59 3.09 -15.21 4.38
C TYR A 59 4.33 -15.03 5.24
N ARG A 60 4.75 -16.12 5.87
CA ARG A 60 6.01 -16.13 6.62
C ARG A 60 7.19 -16.15 5.65
N ARG A 61 8.13 -15.24 5.85
CA ARG A 61 9.37 -15.16 5.09
C ARG A 61 10.46 -15.97 5.79
N TYR A 62 11.21 -16.74 5.00
CA TYR A 62 12.37 -17.49 5.45
C TYR A 62 13.58 -17.06 4.63
N CYS A 63 14.74 -17.01 5.28
CA CYS A 63 16.02 -16.79 4.62
C CYS A 63 16.43 -18.04 3.83
N ILE A 64 17.25 -17.87 2.79
CA ILE A 64 17.65 -19.00 1.93
C ILE A 64 18.43 -20.06 2.72
N GLU A 65 19.21 -19.63 3.71
CA GLU A 65 20.00 -20.49 4.59
C GLU A 65 19.09 -21.42 5.42
N GLU A 66 17.93 -20.93 5.86
CA GLU A 66 16.94 -21.74 6.57
C GLU A 66 16.32 -22.79 5.64
N ILE A 67 16.00 -22.40 4.41
CA ILE A 67 15.46 -23.30 3.39
C ILE A 67 16.49 -24.37 3.00
N GLU A 68 17.75 -23.98 2.81
CA GLU A 68 18.85 -24.91 2.53
C GLU A 68 19.03 -25.91 3.67
N ALA A 69 19.12 -25.44 4.92
CA ALA A 69 19.24 -26.33 6.07
C ALA A 69 18.04 -27.30 6.16
N ALA A 70 16.81 -26.80 6.01
CA ALA A 70 15.60 -27.60 6.09
C ALA A 70 15.50 -28.65 4.98
N THR A 71 15.94 -28.32 3.77
CA THR A 71 15.95 -29.23 2.62
C THR A 71 17.18 -30.12 2.55
N ASN A 72 18.10 -30.02 3.52
CA ASN A 72 19.42 -30.67 3.48
C ASN A 72 20.18 -30.31 2.18
N TYR A 73 20.33 -29.02 1.94
CA TYR A 73 20.96 -28.41 0.76
C TYR A 73 20.36 -28.92 -0.56
N PHE A 74 19.02 -28.95 -0.63
CA PHE A 74 18.28 -29.45 -1.80
C PHE A 74 18.64 -30.89 -2.19
N SER A 75 18.87 -31.76 -1.20
CA SER A 75 19.19 -33.16 -1.43
C SER A 75 18.09 -33.88 -2.23
N GLU A 76 18.49 -34.67 -3.22
CA GLU A 76 17.56 -35.48 -4.03
C GLU A 76 16.74 -36.48 -3.17
N LEU A 77 17.24 -36.85 -1.98
CA LEU A 77 16.48 -37.68 -1.03
C LEU A 77 15.19 -37.00 -0.52
N HIS A 78 15.17 -35.67 -0.55
CA HIS A 78 14.02 -34.86 -0.15
C HIS A 78 13.18 -34.39 -1.34
N LYS A 79 13.59 -34.68 -2.58
CA LYS A 79 12.79 -34.33 -3.75
C LYS A 79 11.53 -35.20 -3.81
N ILE A 80 10.39 -34.55 -3.94
CA ILE A 80 9.07 -35.20 -4.03
C ILE A 80 8.43 -35.05 -5.41
N GLY A 81 8.99 -34.21 -6.28
CA GLY A 81 8.54 -34.06 -7.64
C GLY A 81 9.33 -33.03 -8.42
N GLU A 82 9.13 -33.02 -9.74
CA GLU A 82 9.66 -31.99 -10.64
C GLU A 82 8.67 -31.76 -11.77
N GLY A 83 8.44 -30.49 -12.11
CA GLY A 83 7.58 -30.09 -13.22
C GLY A 83 8.20 -28.97 -14.04
N GLY A 84 7.43 -28.40 -14.97
CA GLY A 84 7.91 -27.33 -15.86
C GLY A 84 8.45 -26.08 -15.14
N TYR A 85 8.06 -25.86 -13.89
CA TYR A 85 8.51 -24.74 -13.06
C TYR A 85 9.76 -25.02 -12.23
N GLY A 86 10.16 -26.29 -12.10
CA GLY A 86 11.30 -26.74 -11.31
C GLY A 86 10.97 -27.81 -10.26
N PRO A 87 11.96 -28.20 -9.45
CA PRO A 87 11.84 -29.27 -8.45
C PRO A 87 11.08 -28.83 -7.19
N VAL A 88 10.47 -29.81 -6.52
CA VAL A 88 9.76 -29.65 -5.25
C VAL A 88 10.38 -30.57 -4.21
N TYR A 89 10.71 -30.04 -3.04
CA TYR A 89 11.35 -30.75 -1.94
C TYR A 89 10.45 -30.76 -0.71
N LYS A 90 10.43 -31.87 0.05
CA LYS A 90 9.82 -31.92 1.39
C LYS A 90 10.82 -31.44 2.43
N CYS A 91 10.36 -30.67 3.41
CA CYS A 91 11.16 -30.30 4.59
C CYS A 91 10.26 -29.93 5.78
N TYR A 92 10.90 -29.55 6.89
CA TYR A 92 10.23 -28.99 8.05
C TYR A 92 10.73 -27.56 8.29
N LEU A 93 9.80 -26.61 8.36
CA LEU A 93 10.06 -25.22 8.78
C LEU A 93 9.20 -24.92 10.00
N ASP A 94 9.80 -24.41 11.07
CA ASP A 94 9.10 -24.17 12.35
C ASP A 94 8.28 -25.38 12.84
N HIS A 95 8.87 -26.57 12.78
CA HIS A 95 8.21 -27.86 13.11
C HIS A 95 6.99 -28.20 12.25
N THR A 96 6.74 -27.46 11.17
CA THR A 96 5.63 -27.68 10.25
C THR A 96 6.16 -28.38 9.00
N PRO A 97 5.58 -29.52 8.58
CA PRO A 97 5.94 -30.16 7.32
C PRO A 97 5.48 -29.30 6.15
N VAL A 98 6.38 -29.00 5.23
CA VAL A 98 6.12 -28.13 4.08
C VAL A 98 6.75 -28.69 2.80
N ALA A 99 6.28 -28.18 1.65
CA ALA A 99 6.89 -28.42 0.36
C ALA A 99 7.52 -27.13 -0.18
N VAL A 100 8.80 -27.17 -0.50
CA VAL A 100 9.57 -26.04 -1.08
C VAL A 100 9.69 -26.27 -2.58
N LYS A 101 9.12 -25.35 -3.38
CA LYS A 101 9.23 -25.37 -4.84
C LYS A 101 10.32 -24.39 -5.29
N VAL A 102 11.35 -24.90 -5.95
CA VAL A 102 12.44 -24.07 -6.50
C VAL A 102 12.08 -23.69 -7.93
N LEU A 103 12.05 -22.39 -8.21
CA LEU A 103 11.73 -21.88 -9.55
C LEU A 103 12.99 -21.80 -10.40
N ARG A 104 12.92 -22.32 -11.64
CA ARG A 104 14.03 -22.15 -12.59
C ARG A 104 14.12 -20.68 -13.07
N PRO A 105 15.34 -20.14 -13.27
CA PRO A 105 15.55 -18.74 -13.62
C PRO A 105 15.01 -18.37 -15.01
N ASP A 106 14.87 -19.35 -15.91
CA ASP A 106 14.29 -19.20 -17.25
C ASP A 106 12.74 -19.19 -17.25
N ALA A 107 12.10 -19.48 -16.10
CA ALA A 107 10.67 -19.31 -15.90
C ALA A 107 10.31 -17.82 -15.76
N SER A 108 10.60 -17.04 -16.81
CA SER A 108 10.25 -15.62 -16.93
C SER A 108 8.74 -15.38 -16.89
N GLN A 109 7.93 -16.37 -17.27
CA GLN A 109 6.47 -16.42 -17.07
C GLN A 109 6.05 -16.85 -15.64
N GLY A 110 6.96 -17.48 -14.89
CA GLY A 110 6.68 -18.15 -13.61
C GLY A 110 6.67 -17.22 -12.39
N LYS A 111 7.38 -16.09 -12.39
CA LYS A 111 7.37 -15.14 -11.25
C LYS A 111 5.98 -14.51 -11.04
N SER A 112 5.32 -14.12 -12.13
CA SER A 112 3.96 -13.55 -12.09
C SER A 112 2.91 -14.62 -11.74
N GLN A 113 3.01 -15.81 -12.35
CA GLN A 113 2.12 -16.94 -12.04
C GLN A 113 2.28 -17.45 -10.60
N PHE A 114 3.49 -17.46 -10.04
CA PHE A 114 3.71 -17.84 -8.65
C PHE A 114 3.07 -16.85 -7.66
N GLN A 115 3.19 -15.55 -7.92
CA GLN A 115 2.49 -14.54 -7.11
C GLN A 115 0.97 -14.73 -7.17
N GLN A 116 0.44 -15.16 -8.32
CA GLN A 116 -0.98 -15.42 -8.50
C GLN A 116 -1.43 -16.71 -7.81
N ASP A 117 -0.65 -17.78 -7.85
CA ASP A 117 -0.95 -19.05 -7.17
C ASP A 117 -0.92 -18.92 -5.65
N VAL A 118 0.04 -18.16 -5.10
CA VAL A 118 0.17 -17.87 -3.67
C VAL A 118 -1.03 -17.09 -3.14
N ILE A 119 -1.65 -16.24 -3.97
CA ILE A 119 -2.87 -15.47 -3.64
C ILE A 119 -4.14 -16.33 -3.81
N ASN A 120 -4.18 -17.22 -4.81
CA ASN A 120 -5.38 -17.98 -5.17
C ASN A 120 -5.58 -19.29 -4.40
N GLN A 121 -4.56 -19.86 -3.75
CA GLN A 121 -4.71 -21.11 -2.96
C GLN A 121 -5.28 -20.91 -1.55
N CYS A 122 -5.64 -19.68 -1.15
CA CYS A 122 -6.21 -19.38 0.17
C CYS A 122 -7.61 -18.74 0.13
N ALA A 123 -8.35 -18.86 -0.97
CA ALA A 123 -9.76 -18.45 -1.08
C ALA A 123 -10.70 -19.66 -0.97
#